data_AF-A0A9P8JTJ7-F1
#
_entry.id   AF-A0A9P8JTJ7-F1
#
_cell.length_a   1.000
_cell.length_b   1.000
_cell.length_c   1.000
_cell.angle_alpha   90.00
_cell.angle_beta   90.00
_cell.angle_gamma   90.00
#
_symmetry.space_group_name_H-M   'P 1'
#
loop_
_entity.id
_entity.type
_entity.pdbx_description
1 polymer ?
#
loop_
_entity_poly.entity_id
_entity_poly.type
_entity_poly.pdbx_seq_one_letter_code
_entity_poly.pdbx_strand_id
1 'polypeptide(L)'
;MLSRSLSILLLGLIALLSLATPAAAGPDFWAMWNNRNRCLQKDARVVAAISQFCSVNFYTGHAYAAQGITFEGVHLGVGASCAYGTFVPQVWCEYQMLEVCSMGNGRGRGNRGYDNGCQHFWITNG
;
A
#
# COMPACT_ATOMS: atom_id res chain seq x y z
N MET A 1 -18.53 4.70 42.48
CA MET A 1 -17.09 4.89 42.78
C MET A 1 -16.36 3.62 42.36
N LEU A 2 -15.65 3.63 41.23
CA LEU A 2 -14.82 2.46 40.85
C LEU A 2 -13.72 2.31 41.90
N SER A 3 -13.54 1.08 42.41
CA SER A 3 -12.45 0.75 43.32
C SER A 3 -11.11 1.07 42.65
N ARG A 4 -10.17 1.70 43.37
CA ARG A 4 -8.83 2.06 42.89
C ARG A 4 -8.10 0.87 42.22
N SER A 5 -8.36 -0.35 42.70
CA SER A 5 -7.79 -1.58 42.14
C SER A 5 -8.35 -1.90 40.74
N LEU A 6 -9.63 -1.60 40.49
CA LEU A 6 -10.28 -1.81 39.19
C LEU A 6 -9.74 -0.82 38.14
N SER A 7 -9.46 0.43 38.55
CA SER A 7 -8.87 1.45 37.67
C SER A 7 -7.45 1.11 37.23
N ILE A 8 -6.62 0.55 38.13
CA ILE A 8 -5.24 0.15 37.81
C ILE A 8 -5.23 -1.06 36.87
N LEU A 9 -6.12 -2.04 37.09
CA LEU A 9 -6.27 -3.20 36.21
C LEU A 9 -6.75 -2.80 34.80
N LEU A 10 -7.71 -1.88 34.69
CA LEU A 10 -8.17 -1.38 33.39
C LEU A 10 -7.08 -0.64 32.62
N LEU A 11 -6.31 0.22 33.30
CA LEU A 11 -5.20 0.95 32.65
C LEU A 11 -4.08 0.01 32.21
N GLY A 12 -3.77 -1.02 33.01
CA GLY A 12 -2.81 -2.06 32.63
C GLY A 12 -3.28 -2.87 31.42
N LEU A 13 -4.57 -3.19 31.33
CA LEU A 13 -5.14 -3.92 30.20
C LEU A 13 -5.09 -3.10 28.89
N ILE A 14 -5.40 -1.80 28.95
CA ILE A 14 -5.33 -0.89 27.80
C ILE A 14 -3.88 -0.76 27.30
N ALA A 15 -2.91 -0.68 28.22
CA ALA A 15 -1.48 -0.63 27.87
C ALA A 15 -0.97 -1.94 27.26
N LEU A 16 -1.49 -3.09 27.67
CA LEU A 16 -1.17 -4.39 27.07
C LEU A 16 -1.81 -4.56 25.68
N LEU A 17 -3.04 -4.04 25.49
CA LEU A 17 -3.73 -4.05 24.20
C LEU A 17 -3.07 -3.12 23.18
N SER A 18 -2.51 -1.99 23.59
CA SER A 18 -1.76 -1.09 22.70
C SER A 18 -0.39 -1.63 22.26
N LEU A 19 0.17 -2.59 23.00
CA LEU A 19 1.40 -3.31 22.61
C LEU A 19 1.13 -4.47 21.64
N ALA A 20 -0.13 -4.94 21.54
CA ALA A 20 -0.52 -6.14 20.79
C ALA A 20 -0.93 -5.89 19.33
N THR A 21 -0.85 -4.67 18.78
CA THR A 21 -1.34 -4.40 17.42
C THR A 21 -0.26 -3.97 16.43
N PRO A 22 0.46 -4.93 15.81
CA PRO A 22 1.08 -4.69 14.50
C PRO A 22 0.27 -5.28 13.33
N ALA A 23 -0.70 -6.17 13.57
CA ALA A 23 -1.42 -6.87 12.49
C ALA A 23 -2.66 -6.15 11.95
N ALA A 24 -3.14 -5.10 12.64
CA ALA A 24 -4.34 -4.33 12.28
C ALA A 24 -4.05 -2.84 12.05
N ALA A 25 -2.78 -2.44 12.00
CA ALA A 25 -2.42 -1.08 11.64
C ALA A 25 -2.65 -0.89 10.14
N GLY A 26 -3.59 0.00 9.80
CA GLY A 26 -3.75 0.48 8.43
C GLY A 26 -2.49 1.22 7.96
N PRO A 27 -2.37 1.52 6.65
CA PRO A 27 -1.25 2.29 6.15
C PRO A 27 -1.19 3.68 6.81
N ASP A 28 0.01 4.28 6.81
CA ASP A 28 0.16 5.68 7.21
C ASP A 28 -0.55 6.58 6.19
N PHE A 29 -1.74 7.05 6.56
CA PHE A 29 -2.58 7.89 5.70
C PHE A 29 -1.95 9.26 5.40
N TRP A 30 -1.11 9.79 6.30
CA TRP A 30 -0.40 11.04 6.05
C TRP A 30 0.68 10.85 4.98
N ALA A 31 1.45 9.76 5.08
CA ALA A 31 2.40 9.38 4.05
C ALA A 31 1.69 9.10 2.70
N MET A 32 0.55 8.41 2.72
CA MET A 32 -0.26 8.15 1.53
C MET A 32 -0.69 9.46 0.84
N TRP A 33 -1.22 10.41 1.61
CA TRP A 33 -1.66 11.70 1.11
C TRP A 33 -0.50 12.51 0.51
N ASN A 34 0.64 12.57 1.20
CA ASN A 34 1.84 13.25 0.70
C ASN A 34 2.36 12.61 -0.60
N ASN A 35 2.40 11.29 -0.67
CA ASN A 35 2.82 10.56 -1.86
C ASN A 35 1.86 10.81 -3.03
N ARG A 36 0.55 10.85 -2.79
CA ARG A 36 -0.46 11.24 -3.80
C ARG A 36 -0.19 12.62 -4.36
N ASN A 37 0.06 13.61 -3.52
CA ASN A 37 0.34 14.97 -4.00
C ASN A 37 1.64 15.06 -4.82
N ARG A 38 2.69 14.36 -4.38
CA ARG A 38 3.94 14.27 -5.16
C ARG A 38 3.72 13.60 -6.52
N CYS A 39 2.89 12.56 -6.57
CA CYS A 39 2.53 11.90 -7.81
C CYS A 39 1.75 12.80 -8.76
N LEU A 40 0.77 13.57 -8.25
CA LEU A 40 0.01 14.54 -9.03
C LEU A 40 0.92 15.62 -9.67
N GLN A 41 1.98 16.04 -8.96
CA GLN A 41 2.97 16.98 -9.49
C GLN A 41 3.86 16.39 -10.58
N LYS A 42 4.03 15.05 -10.61
CA LYS A 42 4.87 14.36 -11.61
C LYS A 42 4.09 13.99 -12.87
N ASP A 43 2.97 13.30 -12.71
CA ASP A 43 2.10 12.87 -13.80
C ASP A 43 0.75 12.42 -13.23
N ALA A 44 -0.30 13.24 -13.42
CA ALA A 44 -1.64 12.94 -12.90
C ALA A 44 -2.23 11.62 -13.44
N ARG A 45 -1.79 11.17 -14.62
CA ARG A 45 -2.24 9.90 -15.22
C ARG A 45 -1.80 8.70 -14.40
N VAL A 46 -0.68 8.81 -13.67
CA VAL A 46 -0.24 7.75 -12.75
C VAL A 46 -1.22 7.58 -11.61
N VAL A 47 -1.70 8.68 -11.03
CA VAL A 47 -2.66 8.63 -9.94
C VAL A 47 -3.99 8.05 -10.41
N ALA A 48 -4.44 8.40 -11.62
CA ALA A 48 -5.60 7.79 -12.24
C ALA A 48 -5.42 6.27 -12.49
N ALA A 49 -4.27 5.87 -13.05
CA ALA A 49 -3.93 4.46 -13.25
C ALA A 49 -3.89 3.67 -11.94
N ILE A 50 -3.29 4.24 -10.88
CA ILE A 50 -3.25 3.64 -9.55
C ILE A 50 -4.66 3.48 -9.00
N SER A 51 -5.49 4.53 -9.09
CA SER A 51 -6.88 4.48 -8.65
C SER A 51 -7.69 3.40 -9.37
N GLN A 52 -7.44 3.18 -10.66
CA GLN A 52 -8.14 2.15 -11.43
C GLN A 52 -7.65 0.74 -11.07
N PHE A 53 -6.34 0.53 -10.98
CA PHE A 53 -5.76 -0.77 -10.65
C PHE A 53 -6.05 -1.21 -9.21
N CYS A 54 -5.92 -0.28 -8.25
CA CYS A 54 -6.16 -0.57 -6.85
C CYS A 54 -7.65 -0.51 -6.46
N SER A 55 -8.57 -0.42 -7.44
CA SER A 55 -10.02 -0.43 -7.20
C SER A 55 -10.58 -1.79 -6.79
N VAL A 56 -9.77 -2.86 -6.84
CA VAL A 56 -10.15 -4.21 -6.43
C VAL A 56 -9.09 -4.78 -5.49
N ASN A 57 -9.51 -5.68 -4.61
CA ASN A 57 -8.56 -6.53 -3.89
C ASN A 57 -8.05 -7.61 -4.84
N PHE A 58 -6.80 -8.03 -4.69
CA PHE A 58 -6.24 -9.12 -5.48
C PHE A 58 -5.24 -9.93 -4.68
N TYR A 59 -4.76 -11.00 -5.29
CA TYR A 59 -3.68 -11.82 -4.76
C TYR A 59 -2.46 -11.70 -5.67
N THR A 60 -1.27 -11.59 -5.09
CA THR A 60 -0.02 -11.53 -5.87
C THR A 60 0.19 -12.80 -6.68
N GLY A 61 0.80 -12.65 -7.86
CA GLY A 61 1.03 -13.78 -8.78
C GLY A 61 -0.19 -14.23 -9.60
N HIS A 62 -1.39 -13.71 -9.33
CA HIS A 62 -2.52 -13.85 -10.26
C HIS A 62 -2.31 -13.01 -11.53
N ALA A 63 -2.92 -13.44 -12.63
CA ALA A 63 -2.81 -12.79 -13.93
C ALA A 63 -3.13 -11.28 -13.86
N TYR A 64 -4.21 -10.89 -13.17
CA TYR A 64 -4.57 -9.48 -12.97
C TYR A 64 -3.42 -8.66 -12.37
N ALA A 65 -2.82 -9.16 -11.28
CA ALA A 65 -1.73 -8.46 -10.59
C ALA A 65 -0.47 -8.40 -11.45
N ALA A 66 -0.08 -9.53 -12.04
CA ALA A 66 1.17 -9.67 -12.78
C ALA A 66 1.15 -8.95 -14.14
N GLN A 67 0.05 -9.04 -14.88
CA GLN A 67 -0.13 -8.33 -16.15
C GLN A 67 -0.37 -6.84 -15.94
N GLY A 68 -1.02 -6.48 -14.83
CA GLY A 68 -1.30 -5.09 -14.54
C GLY A 68 -2.36 -4.49 -15.47
N ILE A 69 -2.36 -3.16 -15.55
CA ILE A 69 -3.20 -2.41 -16.50
C ILE A 69 -2.36 -1.39 -17.25
N THR A 70 -2.86 -0.97 -18.41
CA THR A 70 -2.37 0.22 -19.12
C THR A 70 -3.46 1.27 -19.16
N PHE A 71 -3.13 2.48 -18.70
CA PHE A 71 -4.02 3.63 -18.71
C PHE A 71 -3.28 4.85 -19.24
N GLU A 72 -3.73 5.40 -20.37
CA GLU A 72 -3.19 6.62 -20.99
C GLU A 72 -1.64 6.68 -21.09
N GLY A 73 -1.02 5.55 -21.44
CA GLY A 73 0.44 5.41 -21.58
C GLY A 73 1.19 5.14 -20.28
N VAL A 74 0.48 4.87 -19.17
CA VAL A 74 1.05 4.38 -17.90
C VAL A 74 0.74 2.89 -17.79
N HIS A 75 1.76 2.06 -17.61
CA HIS A 75 1.59 0.63 -17.34
C HIS A 75 2.04 0.32 -15.92
N LEU A 76 1.22 -0.35 -15.12
CA LEU A 76 1.56 -0.67 -13.73
C LEU A 76 0.97 -2.01 -13.29
N GLY A 77 1.61 -2.64 -12.31
CA GLY A 77 1.21 -3.94 -11.79
C GLY A 77 2.05 -4.40 -10.60
N VAL A 78 1.78 -5.63 -10.14
CA VAL A 78 2.41 -6.25 -8.98
C VAL A 78 2.87 -7.66 -9.30
N GLY A 79 4.19 -7.87 -9.28
CA GLY A 79 4.81 -9.19 -9.39
C GLY A 79 4.93 -9.91 -8.05
N ALA A 80 5.11 -11.23 -8.11
CA ALA A 80 5.43 -12.10 -6.98
C ALA A 80 6.70 -12.91 -7.27
N SER A 81 7.54 -13.13 -6.27
CA SER A 81 8.80 -13.89 -6.42
C SER A 81 9.02 -15.01 -5.39
N CYS A 82 8.67 -14.79 -4.12
CA CYS A 82 8.79 -15.82 -3.07
C CYS A 82 7.49 -16.14 -2.33
N ALA A 83 6.42 -15.35 -2.51
CA ALA A 83 5.11 -15.60 -1.94
C ALA A 83 4.04 -15.32 -3.00
N TYR A 84 3.52 -16.40 -3.60
CA TYR A 84 2.35 -16.35 -4.48
C TYR A 84 1.09 -16.41 -3.64
N GLY A 85 0.02 -15.76 -4.11
CA GLY A 85 -1.25 -15.78 -3.40
C GLY A 85 -1.27 -14.91 -2.15
N THR A 86 -0.38 -13.92 -2.02
CA THR A 86 -0.46 -12.97 -0.90
C THR A 86 -1.58 -11.98 -1.16
N PHE A 87 -2.49 -11.84 -0.21
CA PHE A 87 -3.62 -10.93 -0.33
C PHE A 87 -3.16 -9.47 -0.26
N VAL A 88 -3.59 -8.66 -1.22
CA VAL A 88 -3.32 -7.21 -1.27
C VAL A 88 -4.66 -6.47 -1.19
N PRO A 89 -4.97 -5.86 -0.03
CA PRO A 89 -6.13 -4.98 0.11
C PRO A 89 -6.01 -3.71 -0.74
N GLN A 90 -7.12 -3.18 -1.26
CA GLN A 90 -7.19 -1.94 -2.04
C GLN A 90 -6.37 -0.79 -1.43
N VAL A 91 -6.54 -0.54 -0.13
CA VAL A 91 -5.86 0.56 0.58
C VAL A 91 -4.34 0.37 0.64
N TRP A 92 -3.87 -0.87 0.75
CA TRP A 92 -2.45 -1.19 0.75
C TRP A 92 -1.87 -1.12 -0.67
N CYS A 93 -2.63 -1.56 -1.67
CA CYS A 93 -2.27 -1.36 -3.07
C CYS A 93 -2.05 0.12 -3.37
N GLU A 94 -3.00 0.99 -3.00
CA GLU A 94 -2.88 2.44 -3.20
C GLU A 94 -1.66 3.01 -2.48
N TYR A 95 -1.49 2.68 -1.20
CA TYR A 95 -0.36 3.15 -0.40
C TYR A 95 0.99 2.81 -1.04
N GLN A 96 1.19 1.54 -1.40
CA GLN A 96 2.44 1.04 -1.96
C GLN A 96 2.69 1.59 -3.38
N MET A 97 1.66 1.64 -4.24
CA MET A 97 1.80 2.21 -5.58
C MET A 97 2.10 3.71 -5.55
N LEU A 98 1.46 4.46 -4.65
CA LEU A 98 1.74 5.90 -4.49
C LEU A 98 3.17 6.14 -4.00
N GLU A 99 3.68 5.28 -3.12
CA GLU A 99 5.08 5.33 -2.70
C GLU A 99 6.04 5.04 -3.86
N VAL A 100 5.77 4.03 -4.69
CA VAL A 100 6.54 3.74 -5.91
C VAL A 100 6.59 4.96 -6.84
N CYS A 101 5.45 5.59 -7.07
CA CYS A 101 5.40 6.78 -7.92
C CYS A 101 6.12 7.99 -7.28
N SER A 102 5.94 8.22 -5.98
CA SER A 102 6.59 9.30 -5.22
C SER A 102 8.11 9.18 -5.26
N MET A 103 8.66 7.96 -5.18
CA MET A 103 10.10 7.69 -5.24
C MET A 103 10.64 7.44 -6.65
N GLY A 104 9.76 7.21 -7.62
CA GLY A 104 10.10 7.04 -9.01
C GLY A 104 10.71 8.28 -9.65
N ASN A 105 11.01 8.19 -10.94
CA ASN A 105 11.61 9.27 -11.72
C ASN A 105 10.70 10.52 -11.82
N GLY A 106 11.11 11.52 -12.62
CA GLY A 106 10.36 12.77 -12.80
C GLY A 106 8.93 12.62 -13.34
N ARG A 107 8.56 11.44 -13.88
CA ARG A 107 7.19 11.11 -14.30
C ARG A 107 6.46 10.19 -13.31
N GLY A 108 7.11 9.76 -12.23
CA GLY A 108 6.55 8.80 -11.28
C GLY A 108 6.60 7.35 -11.75
N ARG A 109 7.54 7.01 -12.65
CA ARG A 109 7.84 5.62 -13.03
C ARG A 109 8.94 5.05 -12.14
N GLY A 110 8.81 3.79 -11.74
CA GLY A 110 9.73 3.15 -10.80
C GLY A 110 9.27 1.76 -10.42
N ASN A 111 10.03 1.13 -9.53
CA ASN A 111 9.67 -0.16 -8.93
C ASN A 111 10.10 -0.20 -7.47
N ARG A 112 9.42 -1.02 -6.66
CA ARG A 112 9.81 -1.28 -5.27
C ARG A 112 9.34 -2.65 -4.79
N GLY A 113 10.20 -3.28 -3.99
CA GLY A 113 9.89 -4.51 -3.27
C GLY A 113 9.23 -4.24 -1.91
N TYR A 114 8.20 -5.02 -1.60
CA TYR A 114 7.54 -5.11 -0.30
C TYR A 114 7.55 -6.55 0.18
N ASP A 115 7.16 -6.79 1.44
CA ASP A 115 7.06 -8.13 2.01
C ASP A 115 8.40 -8.89 1.88
N ASN A 116 9.47 -8.28 2.39
CA ASN A 116 10.86 -8.76 2.26
C ASN A 116 11.32 -9.00 0.80
N GLY A 117 10.74 -8.27 -0.15
CA GLY A 117 11.03 -8.40 -1.57
C GLY A 117 10.23 -9.50 -2.26
N CYS A 118 9.22 -10.11 -1.63
CA CYS A 118 8.36 -11.07 -2.30
C CYS A 118 7.37 -10.41 -3.26
N GLN A 119 6.92 -9.19 -2.96
CA GLN A 119 5.98 -8.44 -3.78
C GLN A 119 6.69 -7.29 -4.49
N HIS A 120 6.55 -7.20 -5.81
CA HIS A 120 7.24 -6.21 -6.63
C HIS A 120 6.25 -5.29 -7.31
N PHE A 121 6.11 -4.08 -6.79
CA PHE A 121 5.22 -3.06 -7.36
C PHE A 121 5.99 -2.26 -8.39
N TRP A 122 5.42 -2.04 -9.57
CA TRP A 122 6.09 -1.35 -10.66
C TRP A 122 5.15 -0.44 -11.44
N ILE A 123 5.73 0.64 -11.98
CA ILE A 123 5.07 1.64 -12.81
C ILE A 123 6.04 2.00 -13.94
N THR A 124 5.64 1.76 -15.19
CA THR A 124 6.44 1.96 -16.40
C THR A 124 5.64 2.71 -17.47
N ASN A 125 6.22 2.89 -18.66
CA ASN A 125 5.47 3.40 -19.81
C ASN A 125 4.72 2.22 -20.45
N GLY A 126 3.46 2.46 -20.80
CA GLY A 126 2.63 1.50 -21.55
C GLY A 126 2.65 1.72 -23.04
#